data_AF-A0A2V9TNL1-F1
#
_entry.id   AF-A0A2V9TNL1-F1
#
_cell.length_a   1.000
_cell.length_b   1.000
_cell.length_c   1.000
_cell.angle_alpha   90.00
_cell.angle_beta   90.00
_cell.angle_gamma   90.00
#
_symmetry.space_group_name_H-M   'P 1'
#
loop_
_entity.id
_entity.type
_entity.pdbx_description
1 polymer ?
#
loop_
_entity_poly.entity_id
_entity_poly.type
_entity_poly.pdbx_seq_one_letter_code
_entity_poly.pdbx_strand_id
1 'polypeptide(L)' 'MADDQNPQLPLTPPPGDGGIPGAANIQPVNIEEEMRRSYLDYSMSVIIGRALPDVRDGLKPVHRRILYHMHDM' A
#
# COMPACT_ATOMS: atom_id res chain seq x y z
N MET A 1 -31.39 28.27 -17.92
CA MET A 1 -31.05 27.03 -17.19
C MET A 1 -30.45 26.08 -18.21
N ALA A 2 -29.16 25.80 -18.13
CA ALA A 2 -28.44 24.90 -19.02
C ALA A 2 -28.29 23.55 -18.30
N ASP A 3 -29.07 22.56 -18.71
CA ASP A 3 -28.74 21.13 -18.80
C ASP A 3 -27.79 20.52 -17.75
N ASP A 4 -28.09 20.70 -16.45
CA ASP A 4 -27.44 20.05 -15.29
C ASP A 4 -27.90 18.58 -15.05
N GLN A 5 -28.28 17.83 -16.09
CA GLN A 5 -28.81 16.46 -15.96
C GLN A 5 -28.19 15.49 -16.97
N ASN A 6 -26.89 15.18 -16.83
CA ASN A 6 -26.42 13.86 -17.28
C ASN A 6 -25.23 13.30 -16.47
N PRO A 7 -25.47 12.77 -15.26
CA PRO A 7 -24.49 11.94 -14.57
C PRO A 7 -24.73 10.45 -14.90
N GLN A 8 -24.52 10.04 -16.16
CA GLN A 8 -24.40 8.62 -16.51
C GLN A 8 -22.95 8.31 -16.86
N LEU A 9 -22.19 7.94 -15.82
CA LEU A 9 -21.05 7.03 -15.93
C LEU A 9 -21.63 5.60 -16.03
N PRO A 10 -21.53 4.88 -17.16
CA PRO A 10 -22.08 3.55 -17.26
C PRO A 10 -20.96 2.52 -17.11
N LEU A 11 -20.76 1.93 -15.94
CA LEU A 11 -20.16 0.58 -15.80
C LEU A 11 -20.55 -0.05 -14.45
N THR A 12 -21.85 -0.27 -14.21
CA THR A 12 -22.26 -1.40 -13.36
C THR A 12 -22.25 -2.65 -14.25
N PRO A 13 -21.43 -3.68 -13.97
CA PRO A 13 -21.46 -4.89 -14.76
C PRO A 13 -22.84 -5.57 -14.61
N PRO A 14 -23.39 -6.15 -15.69
CA PRO A 14 -24.70 -6.79 -15.65
C PRO A 14 -24.70 -8.00 -14.71
N PRO A 15 -25.82 -8.30 -14.02
CA PRO A 15 -25.93 -9.49 -13.20
C PRO A 15 -26.17 -10.72 -14.09
N GLY A 16 -25.12 -11.53 -14.25
CA GLY A 16 -25.20 -12.95 -14.62
C GLY A 16 -25.18 -13.28 -16.10
N ASP A 17 -24.08 -13.89 -16.57
CA ASP A 17 -24.06 -15.16 -17.31
C ASP A 17 -22.60 -15.65 -17.50
N GLY A 18 -22.37 -16.96 -17.35
CA GLY A 18 -21.18 -17.67 -17.87
C GLY A 18 -19.86 -17.58 -17.09
N GLY A 19 -19.48 -18.67 -16.41
CA GLY A 19 -18.30 -18.76 -15.53
C GLY A 19 -16.92 -18.66 -16.21
N ILE A 20 -16.09 -17.76 -15.67
CA ILE A 20 -14.63 -17.87 -15.68
C ILE A 20 -14.20 -18.10 -14.21
N PRO A 21 -13.83 -19.33 -13.81
CA PRO A 21 -13.34 -19.60 -12.47
C PRO A 21 -11.97 -18.92 -12.29
N GLY A 22 -11.99 -17.68 -11.82
CA GLY A 22 -10.80 -16.86 -11.58
C GLY A 22 -11.05 -15.34 -11.63
N ALA A 23 -12.10 -14.89 -12.33
CA ALA A 23 -12.41 -13.46 -12.47
C ALA A 23 -13.20 -12.86 -11.29
N ALA A 24 -13.64 -13.69 -10.34
CA ALA A 24 -14.57 -13.28 -9.26
C ALA A 24 -13.94 -12.41 -8.16
N ASN A 25 -12.62 -12.17 -8.16
CA ASN A 25 -11.92 -11.48 -7.06
C ASN A 25 -11.15 -10.23 -7.49
N ILE A 26 -11.50 -9.63 -8.63
CA ILE A 26 -10.83 -8.40 -9.09
C ILE A 26 -11.61 -7.22 -8.55
N GLN A 27 -11.13 -6.62 -7.45
CA GLN A 27 -11.70 -5.40 -6.91
C GLN A 27 -11.06 -4.19 -7.60
N PRO A 28 -11.83 -3.31 -8.26
CA PRO A 28 -11.30 -2.07 -8.79
C PRO A 28 -10.84 -1.17 -7.63
N VAL A 29 -9.63 -0.62 -7.73
CA VAL A 29 -9.04 0.30 -6.73
C VAL A 29 -8.81 1.65 -7.38
N ASN A 30 -9.15 2.73 -6.67
CA ASN A 30 -8.81 4.08 -7.13
C ASN A 30 -7.29 4.30 -7.02
N ILE A 31 -6.64 4.59 -8.15
CA ILE A 31 -5.19 4.76 -8.24
C ILE A 31 -4.66 5.92 -7.39
N GLU A 32 -5.41 7.01 -7.27
CA GLU A 32 -4.96 8.18 -6.52
C GLU A 32 -4.86 7.86 -5.01
N GLU A 33 -5.87 7.16 -4.51
CA GLU A 33 -5.94 6.74 -3.12
C GLU A 33 -4.89 5.65 -2.82
N GLU A 34 -4.72 4.70 -3.73
CA GLU A 34 -3.67 3.68 -3.61
C GLU A 34 -2.28 4.32 -3.51
N MET A 35 -1.94 5.19 -4.45
CA MET A 35 -0.63 5.82 -4.52
C MET A 35 -0.32 6.63 -3.25
N ARG A 36 -1.31 7.37 -2.72
CA ARG A 36 -1.17 8.11 -1.46
C ARG A 36 -0.89 7.16 -0.29
N ARG A 37 -1.66 6.08 -0.18
CA ARG A 37 -1.51 5.09 0.90
C ARG A 37 -0.17 4.38 0.81
N SER A 38 0.17 3.81 -0.35
CA SER A 38 1.44 3.11 -0.59
C SER A 38 2.65 3.99 -0.35
N TYR A 39 2.57 5.27 -0.76
CA TYR A 39 3.63 6.23 -0.48
C TYR A 39 3.81 6.47 1.03
N LEU A 40 2.71 6.67 1.77
CA LEU A 40 2.76 6.87 3.21
C LEU A 40 3.27 5.64 3.95
N ASP A 41 2.78 4.44 3.60
CA ASP A 41 3.16 3.18 4.24
C ASP A 41 4.67 2.89 4.04
N TYR A 42 5.15 3.07 2.81
CA TYR A 42 6.58 2.90 2.52
C TYR A 42 7.42 3.96 3.21
N SER A 43 7.01 5.23 3.15
CA SER A 43 7.75 6.34 3.78
C SER A 43 7.86 6.16 5.28
N MET A 44 6.77 5.77 5.95
CA MET A 44 6.75 5.56 7.39
C MET A 44 7.62 4.36 7.80
N SER A 45 7.56 3.26 7.04
CA SER A 45 8.44 2.11 7.21
C SER A 45 9.92 2.49 7.06
N VAL A 46 10.24 3.34 6.08
CA VAL A 46 11.60 3.84 5.87
C VAL A 46 12.08 4.69 7.04
N ILE A 47 11.26 5.63 7.52
CA ILE A 47 11.64 6.54 8.61
C ILE A 47 11.97 5.74 9.88
N ILE A 48 11.10 4.81 10.25
CA ILE A 48 11.19 4.06 11.51
C ILE A 48 12.19 2.90 11.42
N GLY A 49 12.19 2.17 10.31
CA GLY A 49 12.86 0.88 10.19
C GLY A 49 14.26 0.91 9.59
N ARG A 50 14.74 2.05 9.10
CA ARG A 50 16.05 2.13 8.40
C ARG A 50 16.72 3.49 8.40
N ALA A 51 15.97 4.60 8.30
CA ALA A 51 16.55 5.91 8.06
C ALA A 51 17.09 6.56 9.35
N LEU A 52 16.31 6.56 10.43
CA LEU A 52 16.69 7.20 11.70
C LEU A 52 17.37 6.20 12.66
N PRO A 53 18.44 6.60 13.35
CA PRO A 53 19.03 5.82 14.43
C PRO A 53 18.16 5.88 15.69
N ASP A 54 18.25 4.86 16.53
CA ASP A 54 17.59 4.85 17.84
C ASP A 54 18.31 5.79 18.81
N VAL A 55 17.56 6.55 19.60
CA VAL A 55 18.09 7.57 20.53
C VAL A 55 18.91 6.95 21.65
N ARG A 56 18.61 5.69 22.01
CA ARG A 56 19.26 5.03 23.15
C ARG A 56 20.70 4.65 22.88
N ASP A 57 21.00 4.20 21.66
CA ASP A 57 22.29 3.63 21.28
C ASP A 57 22.94 4.36 20.10
N GLY A 58 22.20 5.21 19.38
CA GLY A 58 22.66 5.87 18.15
C GLY A 58 22.86 4.92 16.97
N LEU A 59 22.46 3.64 17.10
CA LEU A 59 22.71 2.61 16.10
C LEU A 59 21.54 2.49 15.13
N LYS A 60 21.88 2.27 13.85
CA LYS A 60 20.90 1.87 12.84
C LYS A 60 20.52 0.40 13.03
N PRO A 61 19.31 -0.03 12.60
CA PRO A 61 18.85 -1.42 12.76
C PRO A 61 19.81 -2.48 12.19
N VAL A 62 20.54 -2.17 11.12
CA VAL A 62 21.55 -3.06 10.52
C VAL A 62 22.71 -3.35 11.49
N HIS A 63 23.22 -2.33 12.17
CA HIS A 63 24.34 -2.50 13.11
C HIS A 63 23.94 -3.38 14.29
N ARG A 64 22.75 -3.16 14.85
CA ARG A 64 22.21 -3.97 15.95
C ARG A 64 22.13 -5.45 15.59
N ARG A 65 21.66 -5.77 14.37
CA ARG A 65 21.59 -7.16 13.89
C ARG A 65 22.97 -7.80 13.77
N ILE A 66 23.94 -7.09 13.20
CA ILE A 66 25.32 -7.59 13.05
C ILE A 66 25.93 -7.88 14.42
N LEU A 67 25.89 -6.91 15.34
CA LEU A 67 26.47 -7.06 16.68
C LEU A 67 25.78 -8.17 17.48
N TYR A 68 24.46 -8.30 17.36
CA TYR A 68 23.72 -9.40 17.98
C TYR A 68 24.20 -10.77 17.46
N HIS A 69 24.32 -10.95 16.14
CA HIS A 69 24.80 -12.20 15.56
C HIS A 69 26.26 -12.51 15.94
N MET A 70 27.11 -11.50 16.05
CA MET A 70 28.50 -11.69 16.48
C MET A 70 28.62 -12.12 17.94
N HIS A 71 27.66 -11.74 18.79
CA HIS A 71 27.63 -12.11 20.20
C HIS A 71 27.04 -13.52 20.43
N ASP A 72 26.15 -13.96 19.54
CA ASP A 72 25.48 -15.28 19.62
C ASP A 72 26.34 -16.43 19.04
N MET A 73 27.47 -16.10 18.39
CA MET A 73 28.49 -17.03 17.90
C MET A 73 29.57 -17.30 18.96
#